data_AF-H1LT96-F1
#
_entry.id   AF-H1LT96-F1
#
_cell.length_a   1.000
_cell.length_b   1.000
_cell.length_c   1.000
_cell.angle_alpha   90.00
_cell.angle_beta   90.00
_cell.angle_gamma   90.00
#
_symmetry.space_group_name_H-M   'P 1'
#
loop_
_entity.id
_entity.type
_entity.pdbx_description
1 polymer ?
#
loop_
_entity_poly.entity_id
_entity_poly.type
_entity_poly.pdbx_seq_one_letter_code
_entity_poly.pdbx_strand_id
1 'polypeptide(L)'
;MIVGHLGEKIMDHFKDGKDFGVDIDYIVEKEPLGTAGAFYYLKDKTDAKDFLLIFGDVFFDIDFDRMEDFHFKNDALTTLLAHPNGHPYDSDLIQTDDNGKVIGFDSKNNVRDYWYDNMVNAGMYVINRES
;
A
#
# COMPACT_ATOMS: atom_id res chain seq x y z
N MET A 1 -4.07 -12.50 1.50
CA MET A 1 -5.12 -11.49 1.76
C MET A 1 -5.43 -11.46 3.25
N ILE A 2 -5.39 -10.28 3.86
CA ILE A 2 -5.76 -10.11 5.28
C ILE A 2 -7.25 -9.75 5.32
N VAL A 3 -8.01 -10.46 6.15
CA VAL A 3 -9.45 -10.25 6.34
C VAL A 3 -9.74 -10.01 7.82
N GLY A 4 -10.72 -9.14 8.09
CA GLY A 4 -11.16 -8.82 9.44
C GLY A 4 -12.65 -9.09 9.62
N HIS A 5 -13.38 -8.09 10.13
CA HIS A 5 -14.84 -8.16 10.27
C HIS A 5 -15.54 -8.50 8.94
N LEU A 6 -16.46 -9.47 8.96
CA LEU A 6 -17.14 -10.06 7.79
C LEU A 6 -16.21 -10.77 6.78
N GLY A 7 -14.99 -11.12 7.19
CA GLY A 7 -14.03 -11.83 6.35
C GLY A 7 -14.54 -13.17 5.83
N GLU A 8 -15.46 -13.83 6.54
CA GLU A 8 -16.10 -15.07 6.12
C GLU A 8 -16.82 -14.93 4.77
N LYS A 9 -17.43 -13.78 4.50
CA LYS A 9 -18.10 -13.56 3.21
C LYS A 9 -17.11 -13.49 2.04
N ILE A 10 -15.93 -12.91 2.29
CA ILE A 10 -14.85 -12.84 1.29
C ILE A 10 -14.30 -14.24 1.04
N MET A 11 -14.02 -14.98 2.12
CA MET A 11 -13.52 -16.35 2.06
C MET A 11 -14.50 -17.30 1.35
N ASP A 12 -15.80 -17.19 1.64
CA ASP A 12 -16.84 -18.02 1.03
C ASP A 12 -16.99 -17.73 -0.48
N HIS A 13 -16.85 -16.47 -0.89
CA HIS A 13 -16.97 -16.07 -2.29
C HIS A 13 -15.74 -16.47 -3.11
N PHE A 14 -14.54 -16.10 -2.66
CA PHE A 14 -13.30 -16.28 -3.41
C PHE A 14 -12.63 -17.63 -3.17
N LYS A 15 -12.92 -18.31 -2.04
CA LYS A 15 -12.30 -19.58 -1.63
C LYS A 15 -10.78 -19.52 -1.78
N ASP A 16 -10.15 -20.56 -2.31
CA ASP A 16 -8.70 -20.57 -2.59
C ASP A 16 -8.30 -19.78 -3.86
N GLY A 17 -9.24 -19.09 -4.51
CA GLY A 17 -8.99 -18.26 -5.69
C GLY A 17 -8.90 -19.01 -7.02
N LYS A 18 -8.89 -20.35 -7.01
CA LYS A 18 -8.66 -21.15 -8.22
C LYS A 18 -9.73 -20.95 -9.28
N ASP A 19 -10.97 -20.70 -8.86
CA ASP A 19 -12.08 -20.36 -9.74
C ASP A 19 -11.81 -19.07 -10.56
N PHE A 20 -10.85 -18.23 -10.11
CA PHE A 20 -10.42 -16.98 -10.74
C PHE A 20 -9.00 -17.04 -11.34
N GLY A 21 -8.35 -18.22 -11.33
CA GLY A 21 -7.01 -18.40 -11.89
C GLY A 21 -5.88 -17.84 -11.01
N VAL A 22 -6.12 -17.66 -9.72
CA VAL A 22 -5.13 -17.19 -8.73
C VAL A 22 -5.09 -18.12 -7.52
N ASP A 23 -4.04 -18.05 -6.71
CA ASP A 23 -3.96 -18.72 -5.41
C ASP A 23 -4.13 -17.69 -4.29
N ILE A 24 -5.10 -17.89 -3.41
CA ILE A 24 -5.40 -16.97 -2.31
C ILE A 24 -5.21 -17.66 -0.96
N ASP A 25 -4.25 -17.12 -0.21
CA ASP A 25 -4.06 -17.39 1.21
C ASP A 25 -4.74 -16.32 2.07
N TYR A 26 -5.40 -16.72 3.16
CA TYR A 26 -6.07 -15.80 4.08
C TYR A 26 -5.37 -15.72 5.43
N ILE A 27 -5.32 -14.51 5.97
CA ILE A 27 -4.96 -14.25 7.37
C ILE A 27 -6.17 -13.58 8.01
N VAL A 28 -6.75 -14.22 9.02
CA VAL A 28 -7.89 -13.67 9.76
C VAL A 28 -7.37 -12.87 10.95
N GLU A 29 -7.51 -11.56 10.85
CA GLU A 29 -7.13 -10.63 11.90
C GLU A 29 -8.29 -10.53 12.91
N LYS A 30 -8.04 -10.97 14.16
CA LYS A 30 -9.06 -10.94 15.23
C LYS A 30 -9.28 -9.54 15.82
N GLU A 31 -8.22 -8.74 15.85
CA GLU A 31 -8.23 -7.34 16.28
C GLU A 31 -7.33 -6.54 15.33
N PRO A 32 -7.73 -5.33 14.92
CA PRO A 32 -6.96 -4.54 13.96
C PRO A 32 -5.60 -4.15 14.55
N LEU A 33 -4.52 -4.74 14.05
CA LEU A 33 -3.13 -4.43 14.42
C LEU A 33 -2.56 -3.28 13.58
N GLY A 34 -3.34 -2.80 12.59
CA GLY A 34 -2.94 -1.76 11.66
C GLY A 34 -1.93 -2.23 10.61
N THR A 35 -1.50 -1.31 9.76
CA THR A 35 -0.64 -1.60 8.59
C THR A 35 0.68 -2.27 9.00
N ALA A 36 1.28 -1.89 10.14
CA ALA A 36 2.50 -2.51 10.64
C ALA A 36 2.30 -3.99 11.05
N GLY A 37 1.12 -4.33 11.59
CA GLY A 37 0.78 -5.70 11.96
C GLY A 37 0.62 -6.61 10.74
N ALA A 38 0.11 -6.07 9.63
CA ALA A 38 0.02 -6.80 8.36
C ALA A 38 1.40 -7.32 7.89
N PHE A 39 2.46 -6.50 8.03
CA PHE A 39 3.81 -6.90 7.66
C PHE A 39 4.38 -8.05 8.49
N TYR A 40 4.01 -8.16 9.76
CA TYR A 40 4.45 -9.26 10.61
C TYR A 40 4.02 -10.61 10.03
N TYR A 41 2.77 -10.71 9.55
CA TYR A 41 2.26 -11.94 8.97
C TYR A 41 2.80 -12.26 7.57
N LEU A 42 3.27 -11.25 6.83
CA LEU A 42 3.79 -11.44 5.48
C LEU A 42 5.18 -12.11 5.45
N LYS A 43 5.97 -11.99 6.52
CA LYS A 43 7.35 -12.52 6.58
C LYS A 43 7.43 -14.02 6.27
N ASP A 44 6.44 -14.79 6.70
CA ASP A 44 6.40 -16.25 6.58
C ASP A 44 5.54 -16.72 5.39
N LYS A 45 5.03 -15.79 4.58
CA LYS A 45 4.03 -16.08 3.54
C LYS A 45 4.53 -15.91 2.11
N THR A 46 5.68 -15.28 1.93
CA THR A 46 6.29 -15.12 0.61
C THR A 46 7.81 -15.18 0.70
N ASP A 47 8.40 -15.90 -0.24
CA ASP A 47 9.84 -15.90 -0.50
C ASP A 47 10.23 -14.87 -1.57
N ALA A 48 9.26 -14.12 -2.11
CA ALA A 48 9.53 -13.06 -3.07
C ALA A 48 10.39 -11.96 -2.43
N LYS A 49 11.40 -11.50 -3.18
CA LYS A 49 12.25 -10.39 -2.75
C LYS A 49 11.43 -9.09 -2.66
N ASP A 50 10.60 -8.85 -3.66
CA ASP A 50 9.74 -7.69 -3.77
C ASP A 50 8.27 -8.14 -3.88
N PHE A 51 7.36 -7.43 -3.22
CA PHE A 51 5.94 -7.75 -3.25
C PHE A 51 5.06 -6.51 -3.27
N LEU A 52 3.87 -6.66 -3.83
CA LEU A 52 2.85 -5.63 -3.89
C LEU A 52 1.97 -5.68 -2.64
N LEU A 53 1.83 -4.55 -1.96
CA LEU A 53 0.87 -4.34 -0.88
C LEU A 53 -0.20 -3.35 -1.37
N ILE A 54 -1.45 -3.76 -1.31
CA ILE A 54 -2.62 -2.96 -1.68
C ILE A 54 -3.60 -2.97 -0.52
N PHE A 55 -4.15 -1.80 -0.18
CA PHE A 55 -5.28 -1.70 0.76
C PHE A 55 -6.57 -2.20 0.09
N GLY A 56 -7.42 -2.91 0.84
CA GLY A 56 -8.57 -3.61 0.28
C GLY A 56 -9.77 -2.72 -0.10
N ASP A 57 -9.73 -1.43 0.25
CA ASP A 57 -10.80 -0.45 0.11
C ASP A 57 -10.55 0.60 -0.99
N VAL A 58 -9.46 0.43 -1.74
CA VAL A 58 -9.03 1.37 -2.77
C VAL A 58 -9.19 0.76 -4.16
N PHE A 59 -9.70 1.59 -5.07
CA PHE A 59 -9.84 1.27 -6.48
C PHE A 59 -8.78 2.02 -7.27
N PHE A 60 -8.06 1.32 -8.14
CA PHE A 60 -6.96 1.88 -8.91
C PHE A 60 -7.18 1.71 -10.40
N ASP A 61 -6.86 2.78 -11.13
CA ASP A 61 -6.63 2.75 -12.57
C ASP A 61 -5.21 3.26 -12.79
N ILE A 62 -4.25 2.35 -12.72
CA ILE A 62 -2.82 2.67 -12.79
C ILE A 62 -2.06 1.70 -13.70
N ASP A 63 -0.94 2.20 -14.19
CA ASP A 63 0.06 1.41 -14.90
C ASP A 63 1.01 0.76 -13.86
N PHE A 64 0.74 -0.50 -13.54
CA PHE A 64 1.54 -1.28 -12.59
C PHE A 64 2.96 -1.53 -13.11
N ASP A 65 3.11 -1.81 -14.40
CA ASP A 65 4.42 -2.07 -15.02
C ASP A 65 5.33 -0.85 -14.83
N ARG A 66 4.80 0.35 -15.03
CA ARG A 66 5.54 1.59 -14.80
C ARG A 66 5.94 1.79 -13.33
N MET A 67 5.07 1.43 -12.37
CA MET A 67 5.37 1.55 -10.95
C MET A 67 6.48 0.57 -10.54
N GLU A 68 6.42 -0.67 -11.03
CA GLU A 68 7.43 -1.70 -10.81
C GLU A 68 8.78 -1.31 -11.44
N ASP A 69 8.76 -0.84 -12.68
CA ASP A 69 9.93 -0.30 -13.37
C ASP A 69 10.62 0.82 -12.56
N PHE A 70 9.82 1.72 -11.99
CA PHE A 70 10.33 2.81 -11.16
C PHE A 70 10.96 2.27 -9.87
N HIS A 71 10.33 1.29 -9.23
CA HIS A 71 10.84 0.66 -8.02
C HIS A 71 12.22 0.02 -8.26
N PHE A 72 12.34 -0.82 -9.28
CA PHE A 72 13.59 -1.52 -9.59
C PHE A 72 14.70 -0.58 -10.08
N LYS A 73 14.37 0.44 -10.90
CA LYS A 73 15.36 1.42 -11.38
C LYS A 73 16.01 2.21 -10.24
N ASN A 74 15.28 2.42 -9.15
CA ASN A 74 15.76 3.19 -8.00
C ASN A 74 16.35 2.32 -6.88
N ASP A 75 16.34 0.99 -7.01
CA ASP A 75 16.75 0.04 -5.96
C ASP A 75 16.12 0.41 -4.59
N ALA A 76 14.83 0.76 -4.64
CA ALA A 76 14.14 1.36 -3.50
C ALA A 76 13.74 0.30 -2.47
N LEU A 77 13.88 0.61 -1.18
CA LEU A 77 13.36 -0.25 -0.11
C LEU A 77 11.84 -0.38 -0.20
N THR A 78 11.17 0.75 -0.44
CA THR A 78 9.72 0.84 -0.61
C THR A 78 9.42 1.92 -1.64
N THR A 79 8.55 1.61 -2.57
CA THR A 79 7.92 2.56 -3.48
C THR A 79 6.44 2.63 -3.15
N LEU A 80 5.89 3.84 -3.02
CA LEU A 80 4.47 4.06 -2.81
C LEU A 80 3.88 4.81 -4.00
N LEU A 81 2.60 4.59 -4.26
CA LEU A 81 1.84 5.42 -5.19
C LEU A 81 1.34 6.66 -4.45
N ALA A 82 1.62 7.83 -5.01
CA ALA A 82 1.09 9.11 -4.56
C ALA A 82 0.15 9.71 -5.61
N HIS A 83 -0.92 10.36 -5.15
CA HIS A 83 -1.86 11.04 -6.03
C HIS A 83 -2.39 12.32 -5.39
N PRO A 84 -2.85 13.30 -6.18
CA PRO A 84 -3.59 14.44 -5.64
C PRO A 84 -5.02 14.02 -5.27
N ASN A 85 -5.57 14.62 -4.20
CA ASN A 85 -6.98 14.43 -3.83
C ASN A 85 -7.74 15.76 -3.72
N GLY A 86 -9.08 15.72 -3.68
CA GLY A 86 -9.90 16.93 -3.53
C GLY A 86 -9.93 17.54 -2.12
N HIS A 87 -9.42 16.81 -1.12
CA HIS A 87 -9.51 17.14 0.30
C HIS A 87 -8.15 16.90 1.00
N PRO A 88 -7.10 17.66 0.65
CA PRO A 88 -5.75 17.39 1.16
C PRO A 88 -5.67 17.52 2.69
N TYR A 89 -6.52 18.35 3.31
CA TYR A 89 -6.60 18.55 4.76
C TYR A 89 -7.01 17.31 5.55
N ASP A 90 -7.59 16.29 4.90
CA ASP A 90 -8.02 15.06 5.57
C ASP A 90 -6.93 13.98 5.54
N SER A 91 -5.79 14.26 4.89
CA SER A 91 -4.73 13.30 4.60
C SER A 91 -3.35 13.84 4.92
N ASP A 92 -2.45 12.95 5.33
CA ASP A 92 -1.02 13.27 5.41
C ASP A 92 -0.48 13.45 3.99
N LEU A 93 0.38 14.47 3.80
CA LEU A 93 1.01 14.76 2.52
C LEU A 93 2.42 14.19 2.47
N ILE A 94 2.81 13.75 1.30
CA ILE A 94 4.12 13.16 1.02
C ILE A 94 4.98 14.24 0.39
N GLN A 95 6.14 14.50 1.00
CA GLN A 95 7.12 15.44 0.48
C GLN A 95 8.23 14.65 -0.22
N THR A 96 8.55 15.07 -1.44
CA THR A 96 9.57 14.44 -2.29
C THR A 96 10.61 15.44 -2.76
N ASP A 97 11.83 14.97 -3.04
CA ASP A 97 12.81 15.73 -3.81
C ASP A 97 12.52 15.69 -5.32
N ASP A 98 13.35 16.36 -6.12
CA ASP A 98 13.22 16.42 -7.59
C ASP A 98 13.35 15.05 -8.28
N ASN A 99 13.86 14.03 -7.58
CA ASN A 99 13.99 12.66 -8.10
C ASN A 99 12.84 11.76 -7.64
N GLY A 100 11.84 12.31 -6.92
CA GLY A 100 10.71 11.56 -6.39
C GLY A 100 11.03 10.74 -5.15
N LYS A 101 12.19 10.97 -4.50
CA LYS A 101 12.52 10.32 -3.23
C LYS A 101 11.75 10.99 -2.10
N VAL A 102 11.08 10.20 -1.27
CA VAL A 102 10.39 10.73 -0.08
C VAL A 102 11.41 11.30 0.90
N ILE A 103 11.24 12.57 1.26
CA ILE A 103 12.08 13.31 2.21
C ILE A 103 11.33 13.67 3.49
N GLY A 104 10.00 13.53 3.51
CA GLY A 104 9.19 13.87 4.66
C GLY A 104 7.71 13.55 4.48
N PHE A 105 6.99 13.62 5.59
CA PHE A 105 5.53 13.56 5.64
C PHE A 105 5.03 14.78 6.40
N ASP A 106 4.05 15.48 5.82
CA ASP A 106 3.38 16.60 6.48
C ASP A 106 2.01 16.15 6.98
N SER A 107 1.87 16.07 8.31
CA SER A 107 0.66 15.52 8.92
C SER A 107 -0.56 16.39 8.65
N LYS A 108 -1.73 15.77 8.46
CA LYS A 108 -3.01 16.47 8.35
C LYS A 108 -3.37 17.34 9.55
N ASN A 109 -2.76 17.06 10.70
CA ASN A 109 -2.97 17.83 11.92
C ASN A 109 -2.12 19.11 11.99
N ASN A 110 -1.20 19.31 11.03
CA ASN A 110 -0.40 20.52 10.95
C ASN A 110 -1.22 21.68 10.37
N VAL A 111 -0.91 22.89 10.82
CA VAL A 111 -1.41 24.10 10.15
C VAL A 111 -0.65 24.27 8.84
N ARG A 112 -1.37 24.22 7.71
CA ARG A 112 -0.81 24.36 6.36
C ARG A 112 -1.14 25.75 5.80
N ASP A 113 -0.39 26.76 6.24
CA ASP A 113 -0.46 28.16 5.79
C ASP A 113 0.62 28.51 4.75
N TYR A 114 1.21 27.49 4.13
CA TYR A 114 2.27 27.56 3.14
C TYR A 114 1.91 26.79 1.87
N TRP A 115 2.72 26.93 0.82
CA TRP A 115 2.55 26.16 -0.42
C TRP A 115 3.03 24.72 -0.26
N TYR A 116 2.20 23.76 -0.64
CA TYR A 116 2.54 22.34 -0.61
C TYR A 116 2.05 21.65 -1.87
N ASP A 117 2.75 20.58 -2.26
CA ASP A 117 2.26 19.68 -3.31
C ASP A 117 1.19 18.76 -2.73
N ASN A 118 0.06 18.68 -3.42
CA ASN A 118 -1.03 17.80 -3.04
C ASN A 118 -0.69 16.37 -3.47
N MET A 119 0.10 15.69 -2.64
CA MET A 119 0.51 14.30 -2.84
C MET A 119 0.12 13.49 -1.62
N VAL A 120 -0.93 12.68 -1.74
CA VAL A 120 -1.39 11.79 -0.67
C VAL A 120 -1.07 10.33 -0.99
N ASN A 121 -0.92 9.51 0.03
CA ASN A 121 -0.69 8.09 -0.13
C ASN A 121 -1.94 7.40 -0.71
N ALA A 122 -1.78 6.68 -1.82
CA ALA A 122 -2.88 6.00 -2.48
C ALA A 122 -3.22 4.63 -1.86
N GLY A 123 -2.47 4.14 -0.87
CA GLY A 123 -2.68 2.82 -0.27
C GLY A 123 -2.13 1.67 -1.13
N MET A 124 -1.13 1.95 -1.97
CA MET A 124 -0.44 0.95 -2.79
C MET A 124 1.07 1.11 -2.69
N TYR A 125 1.76 -0.01 -2.53
CA TYR A 125 3.20 -0.06 -2.29
C TYR A 125 3.84 -1.27 -2.98
N VAL A 126 5.03 -1.08 -3.54
CA VAL A 126 5.97 -2.16 -3.86
C VAL A 126 7.06 -2.13 -2.80
N ILE A 127 7.32 -3.27 -2.16
CA ILE A 127 8.13 -3.36 -0.96
C ILE A 127 9.18 -4.46 -1.10
N ASN A 128 10.43 -4.08 -0.84
CA ASN A 128 11.54 -5.00 -0.76
C ASN A 128 11.64 -5.60 0.65
N ARG A 129 11.69 -6.93 0.74
CA ARG A 129 11.70 -7.68 2.01
C ARG A 129 13.03 -7.61 2.76
N GLU A 130 14.15 -7.30 2.10
CA GLU A 130 15.50 -7.33 2.70
C GLU A 130 15.83 -6.09 3.58
N SER A 131 14.80 -5.47 4.18
CA SER A 131 14.91 -4.35 5.12
C SER A 131 15.54 -4.74 6.47
#